data_AF-A0A926KMI2-F1
#
_entry.id   AF-A0A926KMI2-F1
#
_cell.length_a   1.000
_cell.length_b   1.000
_cell.length_c   1.000
_cell.angle_alpha   90.00
_cell.angle_beta   90.00
_cell.angle_gamma   90.00
#
_symmetry.space_group_name_H-M   'P 1'
#
loop_
_entity.id
_entity.type
_entity.pdbx_description
1 polymer ?
#
loop_
_entity_poly.entity_id
_entity_poly.type
_entity_poly.pdbx_seq_one_letter_code
_entity_poly.pdbx_strand_id
1 'polypeptide(L)'
;MPKGTVQLEPVVIPAMGEHWANPTDLPSGPIYGVYNDKLVFIEYMISQQDFQDGKSFENLQGMKGLPSPPIVQSDIGFMPKGHPGFEIPHFDLHYYFISDEEQQLIK
;
A
#
# COMPACT_ATOMS: atom_id res chain seq x y z
N MET A 1 -2.91 -13.77 -3.70
CA MET A 1 -2.68 -12.51 -4.43
C MET A 1 -3.49 -12.47 -5.71
N PRO A 2 -3.92 -11.28 -6.18
CA PRO A 2 -4.54 -11.11 -7.50
C PRO A 2 -3.62 -11.60 -8.64
N LYS A 3 -4.22 -11.94 -9.79
CA LYS A 3 -3.47 -12.39 -10.97
C LYS A 3 -2.61 -11.23 -11.52
N GLY A 4 -1.35 -11.52 -11.85
CA GLY A 4 -0.42 -10.53 -12.42
C GLY A 4 0.38 -9.75 -11.37
N THR A 5 0.09 -9.95 -10.10
CA THR A 5 0.90 -9.41 -9.00
C THR A 5 2.27 -10.10 -8.96
N VAL A 6 3.32 -9.29 -8.83
CA VAL A 6 4.71 -9.72 -8.66
C VAL A 6 5.30 -9.07 -7.42
N GLN A 7 6.31 -9.70 -6.82
CA GLN A 7 7.10 -9.09 -5.76
C GLN A 7 7.93 -7.97 -6.39
N LEU A 8 7.86 -6.77 -5.83
CA LEU A 8 8.58 -5.61 -6.36
C LEU A 8 10.08 -5.74 -6.10
N GLU A 9 10.44 -6.18 -4.91
CA GLU A 9 11.82 -6.32 -4.44
C GLU A 9 11.94 -7.56 -3.55
N PRO A 10 13.02 -8.36 -3.66
CA PRO A 10 13.21 -9.57 -2.85
C PRO A 10 13.73 -9.22 -1.44
N VAL A 11 13.09 -8.27 -0.78
CA VAL A 11 13.44 -7.78 0.55
C VAL A 11 12.19 -7.71 1.43
N VAL A 12 12.37 -8.02 2.71
CA VAL A 12 11.38 -7.76 3.75
C VAL A 12 11.71 -6.41 4.36
N ILE A 13 10.76 -5.48 4.33
CA ILE A 13 10.91 -4.17 4.96
C ILE A 13 10.40 -4.27 6.41
N PRO A 14 11.19 -3.86 7.43
CA PRO A 14 10.74 -3.85 8.81
C PRO A 14 9.40 -3.15 8.97
N ALA A 15 8.50 -3.71 9.80
CA ALA A 15 7.13 -3.22 10.02
C ALA A 15 6.21 -3.18 8.78
N MET A 16 6.63 -3.67 7.61
CA MET A 16 5.85 -3.60 6.37
C MET A 16 5.71 -4.97 5.68
N GLY A 17 6.79 -5.75 5.65
CA GLY A 17 6.84 -7.03 4.93
C GLY A 17 7.41 -6.88 3.51
N GLU A 18 7.13 -7.87 2.68
CA GLU A 18 7.42 -7.87 1.26
C GLU A 18 6.39 -7.01 0.52
N HIS A 19 6.84 -6.22 -0.45
CA HIS A 19 5.94 -5.42 -1.29
C HIS A 19 5.60 -6.16 -2.58
N TRP A 20 4.32 -6.29 -2.85
CA TRP A 20 3.79 -6.95 -4.03
C TRP A 20 2.82 -6.02 -4.76
N ALA A 21 2.93 -5.90 -6.08
CA ALA A 21 1.94 -5.19 -6.89
C ALA A 21 1.86 -5.75 -8.30
N ASN A 22 0.79 -5.43 -9.02
CA ASN A 22 0.78 -5.62 -10.46
C ASN A 22 1.49 -4.40 -11.09
N PRO A 23 2.53 -4.57 -11.93
CA PRO A 23 3.28 -3.45 -12.48
C PRO A 23 2.44 -2.43 -13.27
N THR A 24 1.26 -2.84 -13.78
CA THR A 24 0.35 -1.93 -14.49
C THR A 24 -0.39 -0.95 -13.59
N ASP A 25 -0.43 -1.22 -12.29
CA ASP A 25 -1.12 -0.39 -11.30
C ASP A 25 -0.15 0.61 -10.61
N LEU A 26 1.15 0.51 -10.90
CA LEU A 26 2.16 1.41 -10.35
C LEU A 26 2.23 2.75 -11.10
N PRO A 27 2.58 3.86 -10.42
CA PRO A 27 2.97 3.94 -9.01
C PRO A 27 1.79 3.97 -8.03
N SER A 28 0.56 4.29 -8.45
CA SER A 28 -0.54 4.58 -7.51
C SER A 28 -1.04 3.40 -6.67
N GLY A 29 -0.76 2.16 -7.07
CA GLY A 29 -1.18 0.96 -6.34
C GLY A 29 -2.53 0.39 -6.80
N PRO A 30 -3.01 -0.68 -6.15
CA PRO A 30 -2.65 -1.12 -4.81
C PRO A 30 -1.27 -1.79 -4.74
N ILE A 31 -0.54 -1.46 -3.69
CA ILE A 31 0.62 -2.21 -3.22
C ILE A 31 0.17 -3.07 -2.03
N TYR A 32 0.57 -4.32 -2.00
CA TYR A 32 0.22 -5.28 -0.96
C TYR A 32 1.46 -5.59 -0.13
N GLY A 33 1.40 -5.28 1.16
CA GLY A 33 2.38 -5.74 2.14
C GLY A 33 2.06 -7.17 2.56
N VAL A 34 3.01 -8.09 2.40
CA VAL A 34 2.83 -9.51 2.74
C VAL A 34 3.97 -9.99 3.63
N TYR A 35 3.65 -10.73 4.69
CA TYR A 35 4.66 -11.35 5.55
C TYR A 35 4.16 -12.70 6.05
N ASN A 36 4.96 -13.76 5.87
CA ASN A 36 4.60 -15.14 6.23
C ASN A 36 3.20 -15.55 5.72
N ASP A 37 2.95 -15.33 4.42
CA ASP A 37 1.68 -15.59 3.73
C ASP A 37 0.45 -14.83 4.27
N LYS A 38 0.64 -13.84 5.17
CA LYS A 38 -0.41 -12.96 5.66
C LYS A 38 -0.38 -11.62 4.94
N LEU A 39 -1.57 -11.11 4.60
CA LEU A 39 -1.74 -9.73 4.16
C LEU A 39 -1.56 -8.81 5.37
N VAL A 40 -0.54 -7.94 5.32
CA VAL A 40 -0.21 -6.96 6.37
C VAL A 40 -0.97 -5.67 6.12
N PHE A 41 -0.85 -5.11 4.92
CA PHE A 41 -1.55 -3.88 4.53
C PHE A 41 -1.85 -3.86 3.03
N ILE A 42 -2.72 -2.93 2.65
CA ILE A 42 -2.84 -2.41 1.28
C ILE A 42 -2.50 -0.93 1.31
N GLU A 43 -1.66 -0.50 0.37
CA GLU A 43 -1.16 0.86 0.22
C GLU A 43 -1.58 1.45 -1.14
N TYR A 44 -1.89 2.74 -1.12
CA TYR A 44 -2.07 3.56 -2.32
C TYR A 44 -1.26 4.83 -2.22
N MET A 45 -0.68 5.24 -3.34
CA MET A 45 0.03 6.51 -3.44
C MET A 45 -0.75 7.50 -4.30
N ILE A 46 -1.18 8.61 -3.69
CA ILE A 46 -1.94 9.66 -4.38
C ILE A 46 -1.14 10.96 -4.36
N SER A 47 -0.87 11.54 -5.54
CA SER A 47 -0.07 12.76 -5.60
C SER A 47 -0.77 13.95 -4.94
N GLN A 48 0.01 14.86 -4.35
CA GLN A 48 -0.52 16.12 -3.84
C GLN A 48 -1.18 16.94 -4.95
N GLN A 49 -0.63 16.87 -6.17
CA GLN A 49 -1.16 17.57 -7.34
C GLN A 49 -2.55 17.08 -7.72
N ASP A 50 -2.81 15.77 -7.70
CA ASP A 50 -4.14 15.23 -8.00
C ASP A 50 -5.21 15.81 -7.05
N PHE A 51 -4.89 15.96 -5.76
CA PHE A 51 -5.80 16.60 -4.80
C PHE A 51 -5.97 18.11 -5.07
N GLN A 52 -4.89 18.82 -5.43
CA GLN A 52 -4.96 20.24 -5.79
C GLN A 52 -5.81 20.47 -7.05
N ASP A 53 -5.78 19.53 -7.98
CA ASP A 53 -6.57 19.56 -9.22
C ASP A 53 -8.03 19.15 -9.02
N GLY A 54 -8.43 18.81 -7.78
CA GLY A 54 -9.80 18.42 -7.44
C GLY A 54 -10.20 17.04 -7.99
N LYS A 55 -9.22 16.18 -8.29
CA LYS A 55 -9.49 14.83 -8.78
C LYS A 55 -10.13 13.97 -7.70
N SER A 56 -11.12 13.18 -8.11
CA SER A 56 -11.77 12.20 -7.24
C SER A 56 -11.16 10.81 -7.44
N PHE A 57 -11.07 10.07 -6.34
CA PHE A 57 -10.59 8.69 -6.31
C PHE A 57 -11.70 7.82 -5.73
N GLU A 58 -12.36 7.05 -6.59
CA GLU A 58 -13.48 6.21 -6.21
C GLU A 58 -13.12 4.74 -6.44
N ASN A 59 -13.57 3.87 -5.53
CA ASN A 59 -13.36 2.42 -5.64
C ASN A 59 -11.88 2.05 -5.88
N LEU A 60 -10.96 2.58 -5.07
CA LEU A 60 -9.55 2.21 -5.10
C LEU A 60 -9.41 0.68 -5.17
N GLN A 61 -8.66 0.20 -6.17
CA GLN A 61 -8.59 -1.23 -6.51
C GLN A 61 -8.05 -2.04 -5.33
N GLY A 62 -8.48 -3.29 -5.13
CA GLY A 62 -7.91 -4.17 -4.10
C GLY A 62 -8.71 -4.29 -2.79
N MET A 63 -9.75 -3.47 -2.60
CA MET A 63 -10.69 -3.61 -1.46
C MET A 63 -12.07 -4.11 -1.88
N LYS A 64 -12.58 -3.65 -3.03
CA LYS A 64 -13.94 -3.96 -3.47
C LYS A 64 -14.06 -5.40 -3.97
N GLY A 65 -14.92 -6.19 -3.33
CA GLY A 65 -15.29 -7.53 -3.77
C GLY A 65 -14.24 -8.62 -3.49
N LEU A 66 -13.18 -8.29 -2.74
CA LEU A 66 -12.20 -9.27 -2.27
C LEU A 66 -12.51 -9.67 -0.82
N PRO A 67 -12.32 -10.95 -0.45
CA PRO A 67 -12.33 -11.33 0.96
C PRO A 67 -11.10 -10.73 1.64
N SER A 68 -11.25 -9.55 2.24
CA SER A 68 -10.22 -8.93 3.07
C SER A 68 -10.49 -9.21 4.54
N PRO A 69 -9.45 -9.32 5.39
CA PRO A 69 -9.62 -9.17 6.82
C PRO A 69 -10.22 -7.79 7.16
N PRO A 70 -10.74 -7.59 8.39
CA PRO A 70 -11.12 -6.26 8.84
C PRO A 70 -9.89 -5.34 8.87
N ILE A 71 -10.08 -4.09 8.45
CA ILE A 71 -9.08 -3.04 8.67
C ILE A 71 -9.01 -2.78 10.17
N VAL A 72 -7.81 -2.81 10.74
CA VAL A 72 -7.58 -2.53 12.16
C VAL A 72 -6.91 -1.17 12.39
N GLN A 73 -6.24 -0.62 11.38
CA GLN A 73 -5.63 0.71 11.39
C GLN A 73 -5.64 1.31 9.98
N SER A 74 -5.77 2.64 9.90
CA SER A 74 -5.69 3.38 8.65
C SER A 74 -4.81 4.61 8.83
N ASP A 75 -3.76 4.70 8.03
CA ASP A 75 -2.80 5.79 8.10
C ASP A 75 -2.77 6.57 6.79
N ILE A 76 -2.58 7.88 6.90
CA ILE A 76 -2.37 8.77 5.75
C ILE A 76 -1.08 9.56 6.02
N GLY A 77 0.00 9.13 5.38
CA GLY A 77 1.32 9.75 5.52
C GLY A 77 1.58 10.74 4.39
N PHE A 78 1.98 11.98 4.69
CA PHE A 78 2.43 12.91 3.65
C PHE A 78 3.93 12.77 3.40
N MET A 79 4.29 12.52 2.15
CA MET A 79 5.68 12.39 1.68
C MET A 79 6.06 13.63 0.87
N PRO A 80 6.56 14.71 1.51
CA PRO A 80 6.79 16.00 0.85
C PRO A 80 7.86 15.98 -0.24
N LYS A 81 8.70 14.94 -0.28
CA LYS A 81 9.76 14.74 -1.28
C LYS A 81 9.60 13.43 -2.05
N GLY A 82 8.52 12.68 -1.79
CA GLY A 82 8.38 11.30 -2.22
C GLY A 82 9.43 10.35 -1.63
N HIS A 83 9.48 9.14 -2.19
CA HIS A 83 10.45 8.09 -1.88
C HIS A 83 10.68 7.23 -3.14
N PRO A 84 11.68 6.31 -3.16
CA PRO A 84 11.88 5.43 -4.31
C PRO A 84 10.58 4.72 -4.72
N GLY A 85 10.30 4.69 -6.01
CA GLY A 85 9.02 4.20 -6.57
C GLY A 85 8.00 5.30 -6.86
N PHE A 86 8.04 6.43 -6.14
CA PHE A 86 7.22 7.60 -6.45
C PHE A 86 7.84 8.92 -5.93
N GLU A 87 8.67 9.53 -6.77
CA GLU A 87 9.60 10.60 -6.35
C GLU A 87 9.02 12.03 -6.42
N ILE A 88 7.71 12.17 -6.16
CA ILE A 88 7.01 13.46 -6.12
C ILE A 88 6.25 13.62 -4.80
N PRO A 89 5.81 14.83 -4.40
CA PRO A 89 4.96 14.97 -3.22
C PRO A 89 3.66 14.16 -3.35
N HIS A 90 3.44 13.24 -2.43
CA HIS A 90 2.27 12.37 -2.43
C HIS A 90 1.84 12.00 -1.01
N PHE A 91 0.69 11.35 -0.91
CA PHE A 91 0.20 10.75 0.31
C PHE A 91 0.18 9.23 0.17
N ASP A 92 0.71 8.54 1.17
CA ASP A 92 0.59 7.09 1.31
C ASP A 92 -0.62 6.79 2.17
N LEU A 93 -1.56 6.08 1.59
CA LEU A 93 -2.77 5.63 2.26
C LEU A 93 -2.59 4.15 2.58
N HIS A 94 -2.36 3.85 3.86
CA HIS A 94 -2.20 2.48 4.33
C HIS A 94 -3.46 1.99 5.04
N TYR A 95 -3.92 0.80 4.67
CA TYR A 95 -4.96 0.07 5.37
C TYR A 95 -4.37 -1.23 5.93
N TYR A 96 -4.18 -1.29 7.24
CA TYR A 96 -3.56 -2.44 7.92
C TYR A 96 -4.60 -3.47 8.36
N PHE A 97 -4.21 -4.74 8.30
CA PHE A 97 -5.04 -5.90 8.61
C PHE A 97 -4.51 -6.73 9.79
N ILE A 98 -3.39 -6.30 10.39
CA ILE A 98 -2.76 -6.89 11.57
C ILE A 98 -2.57 -5.83 12.66
N SER A 99 -2.48 -6.25 13.91
CA SER A 99 -2.26 -5.32 15.03
C SER A 99 -0.90 -4.61 14.92
N ASP A 100 -0.75 -3.42 15.53
CA ASP A 100 0.53 -2.73 15.64
C ASP A 100 1.60 -3.62 16.33
N GLU A 101 1.21 -4.39 17.35
CA GLU A 101 2.10 -5.36 17.98
C GLU A 101 2.65 -6.40 16.99
N GLU A 102 1.79 -6.96 16.13
CA GLU A 102 2.23 -7.88 15.06
C GLU A 102 3.09 -7.16 14.01
N GLN A 103 2.75 -5.92 13.67
CA GLN A 103 3.50 -5.10 12.72
C GLN A 103 4.94 -4.89 13.21
N GLN A 104 5.15 -4.49 14.46
CA GLN A 104 6.49 -4.27 15.03
C GLN A 104 7.35 -5.55 15.15
N LEU A 105 6.76 -6.74 14.99
CA LEU A 105 7.48 -8.01 15.00
C LEU A 105 8.05 -8.39 13.62
N ILE A 106 7.66 -7.70 12.55
CA ILE A 106 8.20 -7.90 11.19
C ILE A 106 9.62 -7.32 11.12
N LYS A 107 10.60 -8.13 10.70
CA LYS A 107 12.02 -7.79 10.69
C LYS A 107 12.65 -7.98 9.32
#